data_AF-A0A7T1I436-F1
#
_entry.id   AF-A0A7T1I436-F1
#
_cell.length_a   1.000
_cell.length_b   1.000
_cell.length_c   1.000
_cell.angle_alpha   90.00
_cell.angle_beta   90.00
_cell.angle_gamma   90.00
#
_symmetry.space_group_name_H-M   'P 1'
#
loop_
_entity.id
_entity.type
_entity.pdbx_description
1 polymer ?
#
loop_
_entity_poly.entity_id
_entity_poly.type
_entity_poly.pdbx_seq_one_letter_code
_entity_poly.pdbx_strand_id
1 'polypeptide(L)'
;MLSPRRVKFRKQQRGRMRGTATRGNTIAFGQFALQAQECGWITSRQIEASRRAMTRYVKRGGKIWIRIFPDKPVTMRPAETRMGSGKGNPEFWVAVIKPGRILFEMGGPEITETIAREAMRLAQYKLPVKTKFLSLADQEPADQDQAAIAVES
;
A
#
# COMPACT_ATOMS: atom_id res chain seq x y z
N MET A 1 10.61 -12.34 6.67
CA MET A 1 9.33 -12.22 5.93
C MET A 1 8.41 -11.35 6.79
N LEU A 2 7.77 -10.30 6.25
CA LEU A 2 6.87 -9.44 7.03
C LEU A 2 5.62 -10.22 7.43
N SER A 3 5.45 -10.45 8.73
CA SER A 3 4.26 -11.06 9.33
C SER A 3 4.01 -10.47 10.72
N PRO A 4 2.76 -10.47 11.19
CA PRO A 4 2.45 -9.97 12.54
C PRO A 4 3.11 -10.83 13.62
N ARG A 5 3.59 -10.19 14.69
CA ARG A 5 4.16 -10.91 15.85
C ARG A 5 3.10 -11.74 16.60
N ARG A 6 1.87 -11.23 16.68
CA ARG A 6 0.72 -11.90 17.31
C ARG A 6 -0.52 -11.66 16.46
N VAL A 7 -1.39 -12.67 16.36
CA VAL A 7 -2.70 -12.56 15.73
C VAL A 7 -3.77 -13.16 16.62
N LYS A 8 -4.95 -12.54 16.66
CA LYS A 8 -6.11 -13.06 17.41
C LYS A 8 -6.59 -14.40 16.86
N PHE A 9 -6.66 -14.52 15.53
CA PHE A 9 -7.09 -15.74 14.85
C PHE A 9 -6.10 -16.13 13.76
N ARG A 10 -5.68 -17.40 13.76
CA ARG A 10 -4.77 -17.96 12.74
C ARG A 10 -5.45 -18.09 11.37
N LYS A 11 -6.74 -18.40 11.31
CA LYS A 11 -7.52 -18.55 10.07
C LYS A 11 -8.66 -17.54 10.05
N GLN A 12 -8.58 -16.50 9.22
CA GLN A 12 -9.58 -15.43 9.13
C GLN A 12 -10.41 -15.54 7.85
N GLN A 13 -11.72 -15.29 7.90
CA GLN A 13 -12.57 -15.26 6.70
C GLN A 13 -12.05 -14.28 5.65
N ARG A 14 -12.25 -14.60 4.36
CA ARG A 14 -11.62 -13.85 3.27
C ARG A 14 -12.18 -12.43 3.13
N GLY A 15 -13.43 -12.19 3.51
CA GLY A 15 -14.08 -10.89 3.42
C GLY A 15 -14.20 -10.37 1.98
N ARG A 16 -14.69 -9.13 1.82
CA ARG A 16 -14.80 -8.42 0.54
C ARG A 16 -14.02 -7.11 0.60
N MET A 17 -13.46 -6.68 -0.52
CA MET A 17 -12.78 -5.38 -0.64
C MET A 17 -13.71 -4.42 -1.39
N ARG A 18 -14.24 -3.41 -0.69
CA ARG A 18 -15.12 -2.37 -1.26
C ARG A 18 -14.86 -1.03 -0.59
N GLY A 19 -15.24 0.03 -1.30
CA GLY A 19 -15.19 1.42 -0.83
C GLY A 19 -13.82 2.08 -0.94
N THR A 20 -13.73 3.32 -0.47
CA THR A 20 -12.54 4.17 -0.48
C THR A 20 -11.80 4.14 0.86
N ALA A 21 -10.54 4.56 0.86
CA ALA A 21 -9.73 4.67 2.06
C ALA A 21 -10.16 5.90 2.88
N THR A 22 -10.66 5.67 4.09
CA THR A 22 -10.96 6.75 5.05
C THR A 22 -9.79 7.08 5.97
N ARG A 23 -8.74 6.24 5.97
CA ARG A 23 -7.57 6.38 6.84
C ARG A 23 -6.29 6.16 6.06
N GLY A 24 -5.24 6.89 6.44
CA GLY A 24 -3.91 6.76 5.84
C GLY A 24 -3.89 7.11 4.35
N ASN A 25 -4.78 8.01 3.95
CA ASN A 25 -4.90 8.62 2.64
C ASN A 25 -4.08 9.93 2.50
N THR A 26 -3.53 10.44 3.60
CA THR A 26 -2.65 11.61 3.66
C THR A 26 -1.19 11.25 3.87
N ILE A 27 -0.30 12.10 3.35
CA ILE A 27 1.14 12.03 3.55
C ILE A 27 1.42 12.49 4.98
N ALA A 28 2.16 11.71 5.79
CA ALA A 28 2.42 12.14 7.18
C ALA A 28 3.90 12.21 7.58
N PHE A 29 4.80 11.57 6.85
CA PHE A 29 6.23 11.51 7.22
C PHE A 29 7.12 12.06 6.10
N GLY A 30 6.86 11.63 4.86
CA GLY A 30 7.67 12.03 3.70
C GLY A 30 7.22 13.33 3.05
N GLN A 31 7.91 13.69 1.98
CA GLN A 31 7.53 14.77 1.06
C GLN A 31 6.85 14.24 -0.21
N PHE A 32 7.09 12.96 -0.53
CA PHE A 32 6.54 12.30 -1.70
C PHE A 32 5.89 10.98 -1.30
N ALA A 33 4.84 10.58 -2.02
CA ALA A 33 4.07 9.39 -1.69
C ALA A 33 3.57 8.65 -2.92
N LEU A 34 3.31 7.36 -2.73
CA LEU A 34 2.68 6.49 -3.70
C LEU A 34 1.29 6.07 -3.19
N GLN A 35 0.24 6.54 -3.86
CA GLN A 35 -1.15 6.29 -3.50
C GLN A 35 -1.77 5.21 -4.41
N ALA A 36 -2.56 4.31 -3.85
CA ALA A 36 -3.33 3.34 -4.63
C ALA A 36 -4.57 3.97 -5.27
N GLN A 37 -4.85 3.62 -6.53
CA GLN A 37 -6.06 4.05 -7.24
C GLN A 37 -7.15 2.98 -7.25
N GLU A 38 -6.80 1.71 -7.03
CA GLU A 38 -7.74 0.59 -7.06
C GLU A 38 -7.69 -0.28 -5.80
N CYS A 39 -8.73 -1.11 -5.63
CA CYS A 39 -8.76 -2.11 -4.57
C CYS A 39 -7.85 -3.28 -4.91
N GLY A 40 -7.12 -3.82 -3.93
CA GLY A 40 -6.32 -5.02 -4.16
C GLY A 40 -5.68 -5.59 -2.91
N TRP A 41 -5.11 -6.78 -3.05
CA TRP A 41 -4.22 -7.35 -2.04
C TRP A 41 -2.78 -7.18 -2.46
N ILE A 42 -1.97 -6.68 -1.53
CA ILE A 42 -0.53 -6.61 -1.70
C ILE A 42 0.10 -7.59 -0.72
N THR A 43 0.88 -8.54 -1.24
CA THR A 43 1.57 -9.55 -0.45
C THR A 43 2.80 -8.95 0.25
N SER A 44 3.22 -9.59 1.36
CA SER A 44 4.47 -9.21 2.04
C SER A 44 5.70 -9.20 1.12
N ARG A 45 5.73 -10.09 0.11
CA ARG A 45 6.80 -10.19 -0.89
C ARG A 45 6.81 -9.00 -1.84
N GLN A 46 5.65 -8.54 -2.29
CA GLN A 46 5.53 -7.35 -3.15
C GLN A 46 5.94 -6.08 -2.40
N ILE A 47 5.54 -5.94 -1.13
CA ILE A 47 5.94 -4.80 -0.29
C ILE A 47 7.48 -4.72 -0.19
N GLU A 48 8.13 -5.85 0.10
CA GLU A 48 9.58 -5.92 0.19
C GLU A 48 10.28 -5.71 -1.17
N ALA A 49 9.70 -6.23 -2.26
CA ALA A 49 10.22 -6.01 -3.60
C ALA A 49 10.17 -4.54 -4.02
N SER A 50 9.05 -3.85 -3.77
CA SER A 50 8.90 -2.41 -3.99
C SER A 50 9.88 -1.62 -3.14
N ARG A 51 10.02 -1.95 -1.85
CA ARG A 51 11.00 -1.32 -0.95
C ARG A 51 12.41 -1.45 -1.48
N ARG A 52 12.84 -2.68 -1.83
CA ARG A 52 14.18 -2.94 -2.38
C ARG A 52 14.43 -2.19 -3.67
N ALA A 53 13.44 -2.09 -4.56
CA ALA A 53 13.56 -1.35 -5.81
C ALA A 53 13.81 0.15 -5.53
N MET A 54 13.01 0.76 -4.65
CA MET A 54 13.18 2.16 -4.26
C MET A 54 14.54 2.40 -3.60
N THR A 55 14.89 1.61 -2.58
CA THR A 55 16.16 1.75 -1.84
C THR A 55 17.38 1.61 -2.74
N ARG A 56 17.32 0.73 -3.76
CA ARG A 56 18.41 0.55 -4.72
C ARG A 56 18.57 1.78 -5.62
N TYR A 57 17.46 2.35 -6.10
CA TYR A 57 17.50 3.52 -6.98
C TYR A 57 18.08 4.75 -6.27
N VAL A 58 17.64 5.01 -5.04
CA VAL A 58 18.15 6.13 -4.23
C VAL A 58 19.54 5.86 -3.64
N LYS A 59 20.20 4.76 -4.01
CA LYS A 59 21.54 4.36 -3.50
C LYS A 59 21.63 4.34 -1.96
N ARG A 60 20.53 3.97 -1.29
CA ARG A 60 20.37 4.01 0.18
C ARG A 60 20.41 5.42 0.79
N GLY A 61 20.33 6.47 -0.02
CA GLY A 61 20.08 7.84 0.41
C GLY A 61 18.60 8.08 0.74
N GLY A 62 18.36 9.03 1.63
CA GLY A 62 17.01 9.38 2.10
C GLY A 62 16.33 8.32 2.99
N LYS A 63 15.08 8.60 3.34
CA LYS A 63 14.22 7.76 4.19
C LYS A 63 13.02 7.30 3.39
N ILE A 64 12.67 6.01 3.55
CA ILE A 64 11.52 5.38 2.93
C ILE A 64 10.64 4.84 4.05
N TRP A 65 9.37 5.24 4.06
CA TRP A 65 8.37 4.72 4.99
C TRP A 65 7.42 3.78 4.25
N ILE A 66 7.17 2.63 4.87
CA ILE A 66 6.15 1.70 4.43
C ILE A 66 4.88 2.00 5.23
N ARG A 67 3.82 2.42 4.55
CA ARG A 67 2.56 2.87 5.19
C ARG A 67 1.55 1.74 5.39
N ILE A 68 1.81 0.59 4.78
CA ILE A 68 0.97 -0.59 4.79
C ILE A 68 1.69 -1.75 5.47
N PHE A 69 0.93 -2.57 6.18
CA PHE A 69 1.46 -3.75 6.85
C PHE A 69 0.62 -4.97 6.48
N PRO A 70 1.24 -6.12 6.13
CA PRO A 70 0.49 -7.32 5.77
C PRO A 70 0.01 -8.04 7.04
N ASP A 71 -1.20 -7.70 7.48
CA ASP A 71 -1.81 -8.17 8.72
C ASP A 71 -2.83 -9.30 8.52
N LYS A 72 -3.29 -9.52 7.28
CA LYS A 72 -4.32 -10.49 6.97
C LYS A 72 -3.74 -11.81 6.45
N PRO A 73 -4.02 -12.95 7.11
CA PRO A 73 -3.57 -14.26 6.62
C PRO A 73 -4.47 -14.75 5.47
N VAL A 74 -3.85 -15.23 4.40
CA VAL A 74 -4.52 -15.94 3.31
C VAL A 74 -4.24 -17.43 3.44
N THR A 75 -5.30 -18.23 3.41
CA THR A 75 -5.21 -19.69 3.49
C THR A 75 -5.32 -20.31 2.12
N MET A 76 -4.52 -21.35 1.85
CA MET A 76 -4.61 -22.16 0.65
C MET A 76 -4.79 -23.63 1.02
N ARG A 77 -5.49 -24.37 0.16
CA ARG A 77 -5.54 -25.84 0.22
C ARG A 77 -4.47 -26.39 -0.72
N PRO A 78 -3.82 -27.51 -0.39
CA PRO A 78 -2.92 -28.16 -1.32
C PRO A 78 -3.63 -28.45 -2.64
N ALA A 79 -2.91 -28.26 -3.75
CA ALA A 79 -3.31 -28.89 -5.01
C ALA A 79 -3.43 -30.40 -4.77
N GLU A 80 -4.39 -31.07 -5.42
CA GLU A 80 -4.71 -32.51 -5.26
C GLU A 80 -5.70 -32.88 -4.15
N THR A 81 -6.19 -31.92 -3.36
CA THR A 81 -7.24 -32.20 -2.36
C THR A 81 -8.65 -31.95 -2.89
N ARG A 82 -9.62 -32.82 -2.52
CA ARG A 82 -11.05 -32.61 -2.85
C ARG A 82 -11.66 -31.46 -2.05
N MET A 83 -12.81 -30.98 -2.53
CA MET A 83 -13.65 -30.02 -1.79
C MET A 83 -14.16 -30.66 -0.47
N GLY A 84 -14.38 -29.85 0.58
CA GLY A 84 -14.70 -30.34 1.93
C GLY A 84 -13.55 -30.22 2.95
N SER A 85 -13.66 -30.84 4.12
CA SER A 85 -12.60 -30.89 5.17
C SER A 85 -12.16 -29.54 5.79
N GLY A 86 -13.01 -28.52 5.71
CA GLY A 86 -12.76 -27.23 6.38
C GLY A 86 -11.71 -26.36 5.67
N LYS A 87 -11.09 -25.44 6.40
CA LYS A 87 -10.23 -24.41 5.82
C LYS A 87 -8.75 -24.81 5.81
N GLY A 88 -8.07 -24.54 4.69
CA GLY A 88 -6.64 -24.79 4.51
C GLY A 88 -5.74 -24.02 5.48
N ASN A 89 -4.43 -24.20 5.33
CA ASN A 89 -3.43 -23.57 6.21
C ASN A 89 -3.09 -22.16 5.73
N PRO A 90 -2.81 -21.20 6.64
CA PRO A 90 -2.29 -19.89 6.28
C PRO A 90 -0.94 -20.02 5.58
N GLU A 91 -0.82 -19.45 4.39
CA GLU A 91 0.39 -19.59 3.58
C GLU A 91 1.15 -18.26 3.46
N PHE A 92 0.42 -17.17 3.24
CA PHE A 92 1.01 -15.85 3.11
C PHE A 92 0.14 -14.77 3.75
N TRP A 93 0.76 -13.62 3.97
CA TRP A 93 0.15 -12.44 4.55
C TRP A 93 -0.04 -11.38 3.49
N VAL A 94 -1.20 -10.73 3.52
CA VAL A 94 -1.57 -9.65 2.60
C VAL A 94 -1.99 -8.42 3.37
N ALA A 95 -1.71 -7.26 2.78
CA ALA A 95 -2.32 -5.98 3.14
C ALA A 95 -3.55 -5.77 2.25
N VAL A 96 -4.67 -5.41 2.88
CA VAL A 96 -5.91 -5.05 2.16
C VAL A 96 -5.86 -3.58 1.79
N ILE A 97 -5.86 -3.28 0.49
CA ILE A 97 -5.74 -1.92 -0.02
C ILE A 97 -7.06 -1.44 -0.60
N LYS A 98 -7.38 -0.19 -0.30
CA LYS A 98 -8.50 0.56 -0.87
C LYS A 98 -7.97 1.75 -1.69
N PRO A 99 -8.71 2.21 -2.71
CA PRO A 99 -8.43 3.44 -3.43
C PRO A 99 -8.23 4.61 -2.47
N GLY A 100 -7.23 5.45 -2.74
CA GLY A 100 -6.84 6.60 -1.93
C GLY A 100 -5.82 6.27 -0.82
N ARG A 101 -5.54 5.00 -0.53
CA ARG A 101 -4.58 4.62 0.52
C ARG A 101 -3.15 4.88 0.07
N ILE A 102 -2.36 5.53 0.92
CA ILE A 102 -0.91 5.69 0.70
C ILE A 102 -0.19 4.39 1.07
N LEU A 103 0.65 3.91 0.15
CA LEU A 103 1.40 2.66 0.27
C LEU A 103 2.82 2.89 0.78
N PHE A 104 3.50 3.87 0.20
CA PHE A 104 4.87 4.24 0.54
C PHE A 104 5.02 5.76 0.59
N GLU A 105 5.93 6.22 1.42
CA GLU A 105 6.38 7.61 1.46
C GLU A 105 7.90 7.67 1.36
N MET A 106 8.41 8.77 0.82
CA MET A 106 9.82 9.04 0.67
C MET A 106 10.12 10.48 1.04
N GLY A 107 11.29 10.72 1.61
CA GLY A 107 11.72 12.04 2.01
C GLY A 107 13.14 12.04 2.55
N GLY A 108 13.67 13.24 2.79
CA GLY A 108 15.04 13.45 3.23
C GLY A 108 15.71 14.55 2.41
N PRO A 109 16.80 15.14 2.92
CA PRO A 109 17.43 16.32 2.30
C PRO A 109 18.01 16.04 0.90
N GLU A 110 18.34 14.79 0.60
CA GLU A 110 18.93 14.36 -0.67
C GLU A 110 17.87 13.97 -1.74
N ILE A 111 16.58 13.98 -1.39
CA ILE A 111 15.51 13.49 -2.27
C ILE A 111 14.85 14.65 -2.99
N THR A 112 15.23 14.84 -4.25
CA THR A 112 14.50 15.72 -5.18
C THR A 112 13.28 15.02 -5.76
N GLU A 113 12.33 15.78 -6.29
CA GLU A 113 11.12 15.24 -6.91
C GLU A 113 11.43 14.30 -8.08
N THR A 114 12.42 14.64 -8.91
CA THR A 114 12.82 13.81 -10.06
C THR A 114 13.30 12.43 -9.62
N ILE A 115 14.14 12.38 -8.59
CA ILE A 115 14.64 11.13 -8.00
C ILE A 115 13.48 10.34 -7.38
N ALA A 116 12.61 11.02 -6.62
CA ALA A 116 11.46 10.38 -5.99
C ALA A 116 10.49 9.78 -7.02
N ARG A 117 10.21 10.52 -8.09
CA ARG A 117 9.30 10.10 -9.16
C ARG A 117 9.79 8.85 -9.87
N GLU A 118 11.07 8.80 -10.23
CA GLU A 118 11.65 7.60 -10.86
C GLU A 118 11.74 6.42 -9.89
N ALA A 119 12.15 6.65 -8.64
CA ALA A 119 12.20 5.59 -7.63
C ALA A 119 10.80 4.99 -7.40
N MET A 120 9.79 5.83 -7.28
CA MET A 120 8.40 5.42 -7.09
C MET A 120 7.88 4.70 -8.32
N ARG A 121 8.18 5.17 -9.55
CA ARG A 121 7.83 4.49 -10.81
C ARG A 121 8.32 3.04 -10.83
N LEU A 122 9.58 2.80 -10.44
CA LEU A 122 10.13 1.45 -10.32
C LEU A 122 9.39 0.59 -9.29
N ALA A 123 8.92 1.21 -8.20
CA ALA A 123 8.12 0.54 -7.19
C ALA A 123 6.73 0.14 -7.73
N GLN A 124 6.09 0.98 -8.56
CA GLN A 124 4.77 0.73 -9.13
C GLN A 124 4.75 -0.57 -9.92
N TYR A 125 5.78 -0.84 -10.73
CA TYR A 125 5.87 -2.07 -11.53
C TYR A 125 5.98 -3.36 -10.69
N LYS A 126 6.20 -3.26 -9.37
CA LYS A 126 6.21 -4.41 -8.46
C LYS A 126 4.88 -4.62 -7.76
N LEU A 127 3.95 -3.68 -7.89
CA LEU A 127 2.65 -3.71 -7.24
C LEU A 127 1.59 -4.26 -8.19
N PRO A 128 0.61 -5.03 -7.67
CA PRO A 128 -0.50 -5.55 -8.46
C PRO A 128 -1.65 -4.53 -8.62
N VAL A 129 -1.46 -3.28 -8.16
CA VAL A 129 -2.48 -2.23 -8.18
C VAL A 129 -1.97 -0.99 -8.90
N LYS A 130 -2.86 -0.31 -9.63
CA LYS A 130 -2.63 1.03 -10.18
C LYS A 130 -2.34 2.02 -9.06
N THR A 131 -1.35 2.88 -9.29
CA THR A 131 -0.89 3.85 -8.28
C THR A 131 -0.64 5.21 -8.92
N LYS A 132 -0.76 6.26 -8.10
CA LYS A 132 -0.48 7.65 -8.46
C LYS A 132 0.65 8.17 -7.57
N PHE A 133 1.58 8.92 -8.16
CA PHE A 133 2.58 9.67 -7.42
C PHE A 133 1.95 10.97 -6.89
N LEU A 134 2.26 11.32 -5.65
CA LEU A 134 1.83 12.56 -5.01
C LEU A 134 3.04 13.25 -4.39
N SER A 135 3.11 14.57 -4.54
CA SER A 135 3.98 15.41 -3.71
C SER A 135 3.17 16.04 -2.57
N LEU A 136 3.87 16.53 -1.54
CA LEU A 136 3.24 17.27 -0.45
C LEU A 136 2.54 18.54 -0.95
N ALA A 137 3.07 19.17 -1.99
CA ALA A 137 2.46 20.34 -2.62
C ALA A 137 1.12 20.00 -3.31
N ASP A 138 0.95 18.77 -3.79
CA ASP A 138 -0.29 18.31 -4.43
C ASP A 138 -1.38 17.90 -3.43
N GLN A 139 -1.08 17.86 -2.12
CA GLN A 139 -2.09 17.60 -1.09
C GLN A 139 -2.84 18.89 -0.76
N GLU A 140 -3.68 19.35 -1.68
CA GLU A 140 -4.74 20.27 -1.27
C GLU A 140 -5.77 19.50 -0.43
N PRO A 141 -6.22 20.06 0.71
CA PRO A 141 -7.23 19.42 1.53
C PRO A 141 -8.52 19.31 0.70
N ALA A 142 -8.94 18.09 0.40
CA ALA A 142 -10.16 17.76 -0.33
C ALA A 142 -11.47 18.31 0.28
N ASP A 143 -11.39 19.03 1.40
CA ASP A 143 -12.50 19.80 2.00
C ASP A 143 -12.78 21.12 1.26
N GLN A 144 -11.80 21.70 0.53
CA GLN A 144 -12.00 22.99 -0.14
C GLN A 144 -12.81 22.88 -1.44
N ASP A 145 -12.63 21.81 -2.22
CA ASP A 145 -13.35 21.60 -3.47
C ASP A 145 -14.83 21.25 -3.27
N GLN A 146 -15.19 20.57 -2.17
CA GLN A 146 -16.61 20.30 -1.86
C GLN A 146 -17.33 21.53 -1.28
N ALA A 147 -16.61 22.40 -0.56
CA ALA A 147 -17.16 23.65 -0.07
C ALA A 147 -17.36 24.67 -1.20
N ALA A 148 -16.44 24.75 -2.16
CA ALA A 148 -16.57 25.66 -3.31
C ALA A 148 -17.80 25.34 -4.17
N ILE A 149 -18.09 24.05 -4.41
CA ILE A 149 -19.26 23.62 -5.18
C ILE A 149 -20.59 23.84 -4.43
N ALA A 150 -20.58 23.83 -3.09
CA ALA A 150 -21.78 24.03 -2.28
C ALA A 150 -22.13 25.51 -2.02
N VAL A 151 -21.20 26.44 -2.26
CA VAL A 151 -21.42 27.89 -2.11
C VAL A 151 -21.96 28.53 -3.40
N GLU A 152 -21.82 27.86 -4.54
CA GLU A 152 -22.30 28.32 -5.85
C GLU A 152 -23.69 27.76 -6.25
N SER A 153 -24.40 27.09 -5.33
CA SER A 153 -25.72 26.48 -5.57
C SER A 153 -26.84 27.10 -4.74
#